data_AF-A0A8S3IRV3-F1
#
_entry.id   AF-A0A8S3IRV3-F1
#
_cell.length_a   1.000
_cell.length_b   1.000
_cell.length_c   1.000
_cell.angle_alpha   90.00
_cell.angle_beta   90.00
_cell.angle_gamma   90.00
#
_symmetry.space_group_name_H-M   'P 1'
#
loop_
_entity.id
_entity.type
_entity.pdbx_description
1 polymer ?
#
loop_
_entity_poly.entity_id
_entity_poly.type
_entity_poly.pdbx_seq_one_letter_code
_entity_poly.pdbx_strand_id
1 'polypeptide(L)'
;LLEPKELKKESISNIRKVLDYILEQTVKAFDSIDLTSGSYNVCEYLDGLAKLVVNNTFLIYIISYEHIYELVTEKFLLFNTIYESTALDTIICASLHTIFWSISFLPEYSVKLESNAKFLSSIEQRIKTQTMDEHAAVMRRAANGILFNLGSTHTDRQSIENNHNDEDNRFVLVLQHGID
;
A
#
# COMPACT_ATOMS: atom_id res chain seq x y z
N LEU A 1 -10.25 -16.44 3.08
CA LEU A 1 -9.52 -16.37 1.79
C LEU A 1 -9.16 -17.80 1.39
N LEU A 2 -9.32 -18.15 0.11
CA LEU A 2 -8.99 -19.49 -0.42
C LEU A 2 -7.49 -19.60 -0.74
N GLU A 3 -6.93 -20.80 -0.68
CA GLU A 3 -5.53 -21.04 -1.04
C GLU A 3 -5.28 -20.79 -2.55
N PRO A 4 -4.06 -20.44 -3.00
CA PRO A 4 -3.77 -20.16 -4.42
C PRO A 4 -4.16 -21.28 -5.40
N LYS A 5 -4.15 -22.54 -4.94
CA LYS A 5 -4.58 -23.71 -5.74
C LYS A 5 -6.10 -23.81 -5.88
N GLU A 6 -6.84 -23.28 -4.92
CA GLU A 6 -8.31 -23.24 -4.88
C GLU A 6 -8.82 -22.03 -5.68
N LEU A 7 -8.10 -20.91 -5.62
CA LEU A 7 -8.37 -19.70 -6.41
C LEU A 7 -8.36 -19.96 -7.93
N LYS A 8 -7.49 -20.85 -8.41
CA LYS A 8 -7.42 -21.26 -9.82
C LYS A 8 -8.67 -22.03 -10.30
N LYS A 9 -9.46 -22.57 -9.38
CA LYS A 9 -10.68 -23.34 -9.68
C LYS A 9 -11.94 -22.50 -9.55
N GLU A 10 -11.85 -21.31 -8.98
CA GLU A 10 -12.98 -20.41 -8.85
C GLU A 10 -13.32 -19.70 -10.16
N SER A 11 -14.61 -19.45 -10.36
CA SER A 11 -15.07 -18.64 -11.48
C SER A 11 -14.63 -17.19 -11.29
N ILE A 12 -14.12 -16.58 -12.35
CA ILE A 12 -13.71 -15.16 -12.35
C ILE A 12 -14.87 -14.25 -11.92
N SER A 13 -16.12 -14.63 -12.19
CA SER A 13 -17.31 -13.89 -11.76
C SER A 13 -17.53 -13.91 -10.24
N ASN A 14 -17.20 -15.00 -9.55
CA ASN A 14 -17.25 -15.06 -8.09
C ASN A 14 -16.12 -14.23 -7.46
N ILE A 15 -14.93 -14.24 -8.06
CA ILE A 15 -13.81 -13.40 -7.61
C ILE A 15 -14.18 -11.92 -7.71
N ARG A 16 -14.80 -11.48 -8.81
CA ARG A 16 -15.28 -10.10 -8.96
C ARG A 16 -16.30 -9.70 -7.89
N LYS A 17 -17.29 -10.55 -7.61
CA LYS A 17 -18.28 -10.28 -6.55
C LYS A 17 -17.64 -10.10 -5.17
N VAL A 18 -16.61 -10.89 -4.86
CA VAL A 18 -15.89 -10.75 -3.59
C VAL A 18 -15.10 -9.44 -3.55
N LEU A 19 -14.46 -9.06 -4.66
CA LEU A 19 -13.75 -7.78 -4.75
C LEU A 19 -14.70 -6.58 -4.67
N ASP A 20 -15.83 -6.62 -5.37
CA ASP A 20 -16.88 -5.60 -5.29
C ASP A 20 -17.39 -5.45 -3.86
N TYR A 21 -17.61 -6.58 -3.18
CA TYR A 21 -18.02 -6.56 -1.78
C TYR A 21 -16.95 -5.93 -0.88
N ILE A 22 -15.69 -6.33 -1.00
CA ILE A 22 -14.59 -5.76 -0.19
C ILE A 22 -14.46 -4.26 -0.46
N LEU A 23 -14.54 -3.84 -1.72
CA LEU A 23 -14.48 -2.43 -2.10
C LEU A 23 -15.67 -1.64 -1.53
N GLU A 24 -16.89 -2.15 -1.66
CA GLU A 24 -18.09 -1.51 -1.11
C GLU A 24 -18.00 -1.36 0.41
N GLN A 25 -17.53 -2.40 1.11
CA GLN A 25 -17.32 -2.31 2.56
C GLN A 25 -16.21 -1.31 2.93
N THR A 26 -15.15 -1.24 2.12
CA THR A 26 -14.04 -0.29 2.34
C THR A 26 -14.53 1.16 2.17
N VAL A 27 -15.31 1.44 1.12
CA VAL A 27 -15.92 2.76 0.89
C VAL A 27 -16.86 3.12 2.04
N LYS A 28 -17.77 2.22 2.43
CA LYS A 28 -18.68 2.45 3.56
C LYS A 28 -17.94 2.71 4.87
N ALA A 29 -16.83 2.00 5.11
CA ALA A 29 -16.01 2.19 6.30
C ALA A 29 -15.28 3.55 6.28
N PHE A 30 -14.87 4.03 5.10
CA PHE A 30 -14.27 5.36 4.95
C PHE A 30 -15.27 6.52 5.09
N ASP A 31 -16.53 6.30 4.76
CA ASP A 31 -17.60 7.30 4.93
C ASP A 31 -18.17 7.35 6.35
N SER A 32 -18.04 6.27 7.13
CA SER A 32 -18.60 6.15 8.48
C SER A 32 -17.74 6.81 9.57
N ILE A 33 -17.26 8.03 9.33
CA ILE A 33 -16.32 8.81 10.18
C ILE A 33 -16.92 9.24 11.55
N ASP A 34 -17.66 8.36 12.22
CA ASP A 34 -17.83 8.35 13.67
C ASP A 34 -16.70 7.48 14.27
N LEU A 35 -15.59 8.16 14.58
CA LEU A 35 -14.33 7.56 15.06
C LEU A 35 -14.46 6.86 16.43
N THR A 36 -15.65 6.84 17.03
CA THR A 36 -15.92 6.13 18.29
C THR A 36 -16.03 4.61 18.10
N SER A 37 -16.27 4.12 16.87
CA SER A 37 -16.31 2.68 16.54
C SER A 37 -15.78 2.33 15.12
N GLY A 38 -15.37 3.31 14.32
CA GLY A 38 -15.06 3.15 12.89
C GLY A 38 -13.71 2.51 12.52
N SER A 39 -12.62 2.76 13.26
CA SER A 39 -11.27 2.33 12.84
C SER A 39 -11.11 0.79 12.77
N TYR A 40 -11.86 0.04 13.59
CA TYR A 40 -11.83 -1.42 13.56
C TYR A 40 -12.37 -1.96 12.22
N ASN A 41 -13.51 -1.44 11.76
CA ASN A 41 -14.13 -1.87 10.50
C ASN A 41 -13.27 -1.47 9.29
N VAL A 42 -12.67 -0.27 9.31
CA VAL A 42 -11.76 0.18 8.25
C VAL A 42 -10.53 -0.74 8.17
N CYS A 43 -9.95 -1.08 9.33
CA CYS A 43 -8.72 -1.86 9.42
C CYS A 43 -8.85 -3.26 8.81
N GLU A 44 -9.94 -3.99 9.10
CA GLU A 44 -10.10 -5.38 8.61
C GLU A 44 -10.21 -5.45 7.08
N TYR A 45 -11.04 -4.60 6.48
CA TYR A 45 -11.22 -4.62 5.03
C TYR A 45 -9.98 -4.13 4.30
N LEU A 46 -9.30 -3.12 4.85
CA LEU A 46 -8.14 -2.53 4.22
C LEU A 46 -6.89 -3.40 4.32
N ASP A 47 -6.66 -4.08 5.45
CA ASP A 47 -5.57 -5.06 5.57
C ASP A 47 -5.80 -6.24 4.61
N GLY A 48 -7.04 -6.71 4.50
CA GLY A 48 -7.43 -7.71 3.51
C GLY A 48 -7.16 -7.25 2.07
N LEU A 49 -7.49 -5.99 1.76
CA LEU A 49 -7.25 -5.40 0.44
C LEU A 49 -5.75 -5.28 0.14
N ALA A 50 -4.96 -4.79 1.11
CA ALA A 50 -3.51 -4.63 0.99
C ALA A 50 -2.79 -5.96 0.66
N LYS A 51 -3.28 -7.08 1.20
CA LYS A 51 -2.77 -8.42 0.88
C LYS A 51 -3.14 -8.89 -0.52
N LEU A 52 -4.24 -8.39 -1.10
CA LEU A 52 -4.70 -8.76 -2.44
C LEU A 52 -4.07 -7.92 -3.55
N VAL A 53 -3.82 -6.63 -3.31
CA VAL A 53 -3.29 -5.68 -4.31
C VAL A 53 -1.86 -5.96 -4.77
N VAL A 54 -1.14 -6.89 -4.13
CA VAL A 54 0.12 -7.45 -4.66
C VAL A 54 -0.07 -8.16 -6.00
N ASN A 55 -1.30 -8.48 -6.38
CA ASN A 55 -1.65 -8.96 -7.71
C ASN A 55 -2.13 -7.80 -8.59
N ASN A 56 -1.38 -7.51 -9.66
CA ASN A 56 -1.69 -6.43 -10.60
C ASN A 56 -3.11 -6.49 -11.17
N THR A 57 -3.70 -7.68 -11.32
CA THR A 57 -5.08 -7.83 -11.83
C THR A 57 -6.10 -7.23 -10.87
N PHE A 58 -5.92 -7.44 -9.57
CA PHE A 58 -6.82 -6.90 -8.54
C PHE A 58 -6.61 -5.41 -8.36
N LEU A 59 -5.35 -4.98 -8.40
CA LEU A 59 -5.01 -3.57 -8.33
C LEU A 59 -5.62 -2.79 -9.48
N ILE A 60 -5.43 -3.24 -10.74
CA ILE A 60 -6.05 -2.65 -11.94
C ILE A 60 -7.57 -2.60 -11.80
N TYR A 61 -8.20 -3.65 -11.27
CA TYR A 61 -9.64 -3.67 -11.04
C TYR A 61 -10.09 -2.54 -10.10
N ILE A 62 -9.45 -2.44 -8.93
CA ILE A 62 -9.80 -1.46 -7.89
C ILE A 62 -9.65 -0.03 -8.40
N ILE A 63 -8.54 0.26 -9.05
CA ILE A 63 -8.20 1.62 -9.49
C ILE A 63 -8.85 2.01 -10.83
N SER A 64 -9.37 1.04 -11.60
CA SER A 64 -10.16 1.34 -12.82
C SER A 64 -11.42 2.17 -12.52
N TYR A 65 -11.83 2.24 -11.25
CA TYR A 65 -12.85 3.12 -10.75
C TYR A 65 -12.22 4.42 -10.25
N GLU A 66 -12.28 5.49 -11.06
CA GLU A 66 -11.61 6.77 -10.77
C GLU A 66 -11.96 7.36 -9.40
N HIS A 67 -13.23 7.29 -9.00
CA HIS A 67 -13.70 7.74 -7.68
C HIS A 67 -13.07 6.97 -6.50
N ILE A 68 -12.71 5.70 -6.69
CA ILE A 68 -12.06 4.88 -5.66
C ILE A 68 -10.62 5.34 -5.45
N TYR A 69 -9.91 5.65 -6.54
CA TYR A 69 -8.53 6.16 -6.44
C TYR A 69 -8.48 7.50 -5.69
N GLU A 70 -9.40 8.42 -6.00
CA GLU A 70 -9.50 9.71 -5.30
C GLU A 70 -9.80 9.53 -3.81
N LEU A 71 -10.78 8.68 -3.47
CA LEU A 71 -11.14 8.35 -2.10
C LEU A 71 -9.94 7.77 -1.33
N VAL A 72 -9.26 6.77 -1.89
CA VAL A 72 -8.09 6.14 -1.26
C VAL A 72 -6.96 7.15 -1.04
N THR A 73 -6.77 8.08 -1.97
CA THR A 73 -5.77 9.17 -1.83
C THR A 73 -6.14 10.14 -0.71
N GLU A 74 -7.40 10.56 -0.63
CA GLU A 74 -7.90 11.42 0.44
C GLU A 74 -7.69 10.76 1.81
N LYS A 75 -8.09 9.49 1.95
CA LYS A 75 -7.97 8.76 3.22
C LYS A 75 -6.51 8.49 3.58
N PHE A 76 -5.65 8.26 2.59
CA PHE A 76 -4.21 8.18 2.84
C PHE A 76 -3.66 9.45 3.48
N LEU A 77 -3.97 10.63 2.94
CA LEU A 77 -3.49 11.89 3.52
C LEU A 77 -4.01 12.10 4.94
N LEU A 78 -5.26 11.72 5.21
CA LEU A 78 -5.86 11.77 6.55
C LEU A 78 -5.14 10.85 7.53
N PHE A 79 -5.10 9.54 7.25
CA PHE A 79 -4.50 8.55 8.15
C PHE A 79 -3.00 8.74 8.31
N ASN A 80 -2.32 9.23 7.27
CA ASN A 80 -0.92 9.59 7.37
C ASN A 80 -0.68 10.73 8.39
N THR A 81 -1.65 11.61 8.62
CA THR A 81 -1.53 12.69 9.60
C THR A 81 -1.73 12.19 11.04
N ILE A 82 -2.57 11.16 11.23
CA ILE A 82 -2.98 10.68 12.56
C ILE A 82 -2.42 9.29 12.93
N TYR A 83 -1.48 8.75 12.15
CA TYR A 83 -1.06 7.34 12.25
C TYR A 83 -0.57 6.87 13.62
N GLU A 84 -0.04 7.76 14.49
CA GLU A 84 0.41 7.39 15.84
C GLU A 84 -0.67 7.55 16.92
N SER A 85 -1.89 7.95 16.53
CA SER A 85 -2.97 8.23 17.49
C SER A 85 -3.45 6.95 18.17
N THR A 86 -3.55 5.86 17.40
CA THR A 86 -3.90 4.53 17.90
C THR A 86 -3.20 3.44 17.08
N ALA A 87 -3.07 2.23 17.64
CA ALA A 87 -2.54 1.08 16.90
C ALA A 87 -3.35 0.76 15.62
N LEU A 88 -4.67 1.00 15.65
CA LEU A 88 -5.52 0.81 14.47
C LEU A 88 -5.19 1.82 13.38
N ASP A 89 -4.93 3.08 13.73
CA ASP A 89 -4.54 4.10 12.76
C ASP A 89 -3.18 3.78 12.12
N THR A 90 -2.24 3.22 12.90
CA THR A 90 -0.96 2.71 12.38
C THR A 90 -1.18 1.60 11.34
N ILE A 91 -2.06 0.64 11.63
CA ILE A 91 -2.36 -0.47 10.72
C ILE A 91 -3.02 0.04 9.44
N ILE A 92 -4.04 0.89 9.57
CA ILE A 92 -4.72 1.50 8.42
C ILE A 92 -3.71 2.24 7.54
N CYS A 93 -2.87 3.08 8.14
CA CYS A 93 -1.86 3.83 7.42
C CYS A 93 -0.85 2.89 6.72
N ALA A 94 -0.42 1.82 7.38
CA ALA A 94 0.44 0.79 6.79
C ALA A 94 -0.20 0.11 5.58
N SER A 95 -1.47 -0.29 5.67
CA SER A 95 -2.20 -0.89 4.56
C SER A 95 -2.34 0.06 3.37
N LEU A 96 -2.59 1.36 3.61
CA LEU A 96 -2.63 2.36 2.53
C LEU A 96 -1.27 2.54 1.85
N HIS A 97 -0.18 2.56 2.63
CA HIS A 97 1.17 2.62 2.06
C HIS A 97 1.45 1.42 1.17
N THR A 98 1.07 0.20 1.58
CA THR A 98 1.22 -1.00 0.76
C THR A 98 0.43 -0.89 -0.54
N ILE A 99 -0.82 -0.40 -0.49
CA ILE A 99 -1.64 -0.19 -1.69
C ILE A 99 -0.96 0.81 -2.64
N PHE A 100 -0.52 1.97 -2.14
CA PHE A 100 0.16 2.97 -2.97
C PHE A 100 1.51 2.47 -3.52
N TRP A 101 2.21 1.63 -2.79
CA TRP A 101 3.42 0.98 -3.31
C TRP A 101 3.09 0.08 -4.50
N SER A 102 2.04 -0.74 -4.42
CA SER A 102 1.61 -1.52 -5.58
C SER A 102 1.16 -0.63 -6.75
N ILE A 103 0.42 0.46 -6.50
CA ILE A 103 -0.01 1.42 -7.52
C ILE A 103 1.18 2.08 -8.23
N SER A 104 2.26 2.37 -7.51
CA SER A 104 3.44 3.04 -8.08
C SER A 104 4.15 2.23 -9.18
N PHE A 105 3.88 0.94 -9.32
CA PHE A 105 4.40 0.12 -10.43
C PHE A 105 3.59 0.25 -11.73
N LEU A 106 2.42 0.91 -11.70
CA LEU A 106 1.55 1.05 -12.86
C LEU A 106 1.82 2.39 -13.58
N PRO A 107 2.25 2.38 -14.86
CA PRO A 107 2.72 3.58 -15.55
C PRO A 107 1.70 4.73 -15.63
N GLU A 108 0.42 4.41 -15.76
CA GLU A 108 -0.65 5.40 -15.84
C GLU A 108 -0.91 6.11 -14.50
N TYR A 109 -0.59 5.44 -13.38
CA TYR A 109 -0.74 6.00 -12.03
C TYR A 109 0.56 6.58 -11.47
N SER A 110 1.73 6.11 -11.91
CA SER A 110 3.01 6.68 -11.48
C SER A 110 3.09 8.18 -11.82
N VAL A 111 2.66 8.57 -13.03
CA VAL A 111 2.60 9.98 -13.44
C VAL A 111 1.63 10.79 -12.57
N LYS A 112 0.47 10.22 -12.22
CA LYS A 112 -0.50 10.86 -11.31
C LYS A 112 0.07 11.03 -9.90
N LEU A 113 0.83 10.06 -9.40
CA LEU A 113 1.46 10.11 -8.08
C LEU A 113 2.63 11.11 -8.05
N GLU A 114 3.49 11.10 -9.07
CA GLU A 114 4.62 12.04 -9.21
C GLU A 114 4.17 13.51 -9.27
N SER A 115 3.01 13.78 -9.88
CA SER A 115 2.47 15.14 -9.97
C SER A 115 1.75 15.60 -8.68
N ASN A 116 1.54 14.72 -7.69
CA ASN A 116 0.85 15.04 -6.45
C ASN A 116 1.84 15.41 -5.33
N ALA A 117 2.15 16.69 -5.20
CA ALA A 117 3.11 17.20 -4.20
C ALA A 117 2.73 16.88 -2.75
N LYS A 118 1.44 16.87 -2.40
CA LYS A 118 0.98 16.53 -1.04
C LYS A 118 1.23 15.06 -0.71
N PHE A 119 0.97 14.18 -1.67
CA PHE A 119 1.27 12.77 -1.56
C PHE A 119 2.78 12.54 -1.39
N LEU A 120 3.61 13.12 -2.25
CA LEU A 120 5.07 12.96 -2.17
C LEU A 120 5.64 13.42 -0.84
N SER A 121 5.26 14.62 -0.38
CA SER A 121 5.70 15.13 0.92
C SER A 121 5.27 14.23 2.09
N SER A 122 4.08 13.64 2.02
CA SER A 122 3.57 12.69 3.00
C SER A 122 4.39 11.40 3.04
N ILE A 123 4.83 10.89 1.89
CA ILE A 123 5.69 9.71 1.75
C ILE A 123 7.11 9.98 2.27
N GLU A 124 7.70 11.11 1.87
CA GLU A 124 9.04 11.53 2.31
C GLU A 124 9.13 11.77 3.81
N GLN A 125 8.04 12.16 4.47
CA GLN A 125 8.03 12.28 5.93
C GLN A 125 8.21 10.91 6.61
N ARG A 126 7.69 9.83 6.00
CA ARG A 126 7.60 8.50 6.64
C ARG A 126 8.89 7.68 6.52
N ILE A 127 9.76 7.99 5.56
CA ILE A 127 11.08 7.32 5.47
C ILE A 127 11.97 7.61 6.69
N LYS A 128 11.74 8.74 7.36
CA LYS A 128 12.52 9.21 8.51
C LYS A 128 12.02 8.65 9.84
N THR A 129 10.88 7.97 9.88
CA THR A 129 10.33 7.40 11.11
C THR A 129 11.22 6.26 11.62
N GLN A 130 11.73 6.39 12.84
CA GLN A 130 12.46 5.33 13.55
C GLN A 130 11.56 4.79 14.67
N THR A 131 11.18 3.53 14.57
CA THR A 131 10.24 2.89 15.51
C THR A 131 10.43 1.38 15.53
N MET A 132 10.09 0.76 16.67
CA MET A 132 10.05 -0.69 16.85
C MET A 132 8.67 -1.29 16.50
N ASP A 133 7.70 -0.46 16.15
CA ASP A 133 6.39 -0.91 15.68
C ASP A 133 6.50 -1.56 14.28
N GLU A 134 6.04 -2.80 14.17
CA GLU A 134 6.13 -3.59 12.93
C GLU A 134 5.34 -2.96 11.77
N HIS A 135 4.16 -2.39 12.05
CA HIS A 135 3.34 -1.74 11.03
C HIS A 135 3.98 -0.44 10.54
N ALA A 136 4.64 0.29 11.43
CA ALA A 136 5.40 1.46 11.03
C ALA A 136 6.71 1.13 10.31
N ALA A 137 7.32 -0.03 10.58
CA ALA A 137 8.38 -0.57 9.73
C ALA A 137 7.87 -0.90 8.31
N VAL A 138 6.67 -1.48 8.18
CA VAL A 138 6.00 -1.72 6.89
C VAL A 138 5.76 -0.40 6.15
N MET A 139 5.19 0.62 6.82
CA MET A 139 4.99 1.96 6.24
C MET A 139 6.27 2.51 5.64
N ARG A 140 7.36 2.52 6.40
CA ARG A 140 8.66 3.01 5.96
C ARG A 140 9.21 2.24 4.76
N ARG A 141 9.08 0.91 4.74
CA ARG A 141 9.53 0.08 3.62
C ARG A 141 8.74 0.41 2.34
N ALA A 142 7.42 0.49 2.47
CA ALA A 142 6.53 0.85 1.37
C ALA A 142 6.81 2.28 0.86
N ALA A 143 7.01 3.25 1.76
CA ALA A 143 7.39 4.62 1.41
C ALA A 143 8.68 4.70 0.57
N ASN A 144 9.73 3.96 0.98
CA ASN A 144 10.95 3.85 0.19
C ASN A 144 10.71 3.21 -1.18
N GLY A 145 9.90 2.14 -1.23
CA GLY A 145 9.53 1.48 -2.48
C GLY A 145 8.77 2.39 -3.44
N ILE A 146 7.86 3.22 -2.93
CA ILE A 146 7.14 4.24 -3.71
C ILE A 146 8.12 5.23 -4.33
N LEU A 147 8.98 5.86 -3.52
CA LEU A 147 9.92 6.87 -4.02
C LEU A 147 10.91 6.30 -5.03
N PHE A 148 11.35 5.04 -4.82
CA PHE A 148 12.18 4.32 -5.77
C PHE A 148 11.47 4.14 -7.12
N ASN A 149 10.21 3.69 -7.11
CA ASN A 149 9.43 3.45 -8.33
C ASN A 149 9.11 4.74 -9.08
N LEU A 150 8.84 5.83 -8.37
CA LEU A 150 8.55 7.15 -8.95
C LEU A 150 9.81 7.91 -9.37
N GLY A 151 11.00 7.27 -9.38
CA GLY A 151 12.27 7.90 -9.74
C GLY A 151 12.67 9.10 -8.85
N SER A 152 12.01 9.26 -7.69
CA SER A 152 12.10 10.43 -6.82
C SER A 152 13.20 10.29 -5.75
N THR A 153 14.23 9.48 -6.00
CA THR A 153 15.29 9.24 -5.02
C THR A 153 16.15 10.49 -4.81
N HIS A 154 15.92 11.20 -3.71
CA HIS A 154 17.03 11.79 -2.97
C HIS A 154 17.93 10.63 -2.54
N THR A 155 19.04 10.53 -3.26
CA THR A 155 19.94 9.39 -3.21
C THR A 155 20.87 9.57 -2.02
N ASP A 156 20.50 9.07 -0.84
CA ASP A 156 21.50 8.64 0.15
C ASP A 156 21.76 7.15 -0.05
N ARG A 157 22.35 6.84 -1.22
CA ARG A 157 22.87 5.51 -1.59
C ARG A 157 23.88 4.95 -0.58
N GLN A 158 24.34 5.74 0.39
CA GLN A 158 25.31 5.32 1.41
C GLN A 158 24.69 4.74 2.69
N SER A 159 23.36 4.79 2.86
CA SER A 159 22.72 4.25 4.08
C SER A 159 22.27 2.79 3.94
N ILE A 160 22.19 2.25 2.72
CA ILE A 160 21.79 0.86 2.46
C ILE A 160 22.96 -0.12 2.69
N GLU A 161 24.21 0.33 2.59
CA GLU A 161 25.39 -0.52 2.80
C GLU A 161 25.70 -0.79 4.29
N ASN A 162 25.19 0.02 5.23
CA ASN A 162 25.51 -0.14 6.66
C ASN A 162 24.52 -0.99 7.48
N ASN A 163 23.43 -1.47 6.88
CA ASN A 163 22.57 -2.51 7.46
C ASN A 163 22.88 -3.90 6.86
N HIS A 164 24.12 -4.14 6.46
CA HIS A 164 24.64 -5.45 6.04
C HIS A 164 24.90 -6.36 7.25
N ASN A 165 23.84 -6.70 7.98
CA ASN A 165 23.78 -7.84 8.89
C ASN A 165 22.30 -8.15 9.12
N ASP A 166 21.66 -8.82 8.16
CA ASP A 166 20.55 -9.74 8.41
C ASP A 166 20.30 -10.54 7.11
N GLU A 167 20.20 -11.86 7.25
CA GLU A 167 20.33 -12.89 6.21
C GLU A 167 19.18 -12.96 5.16
N ASP A 168 18.38 -11.91 5.00
CA ASP A 168 17.16 -11.95 4.16
C ASP A 168 17.35 -11.53 2.69
N ASN A 169 18.59 -11.24 2.27
CA ASN A 169 18.83 -10.60 0.97
C ASN A 169 18.96 -11.54 -0.25
N ARG A 170 18.35 -12.73 -0.22
CA ARG A 170 18.34 -13.63 -1.40
C ARG A 170 17.32 -13.26 -2.49
N PHE A 171 16.43 -12.30 -2.26
CA PHE A 171 15.37 -11.98 -3.22
C PHE A 171 15.64 -10.79 -4.16
N VAL A 172 16.68 -9.98 -3.91
CA VAL A 172 16.89 -8.75 -4.69
C VAL A 172 17.89 -8.90 -5.84
N LEU A 173 18.70 -9.97 -5.86
CA LEU A 173 19.78 -10.13 -6.86
C LEU A 173 19.37 -10.87 -8.14
N VAL A 174 18.13 -11.36 -8.28
CA VAL A 174 17.74 -12.20 -9.44
C VAL A 174 17.20 -11.40 -10.63
N LEU A 175 16.83 -10.12 -10.48
CA LEU A 175 16.28 -9.33 -11.59
C LEU A 175 17.32 -8.53 -12.39
N GLN A 176 18.60 -8.54 -11.99
CA GLN A 176 19.64 -7.74 -12.66
C GLN A 176 20.61 -8.53 -13.57
N HIS A 177 20.50 -9.86 -13.67
CA HIS A 177 21.39 -10.68 -14.54
C HIS A 177 20.61 -11.58 -15.52
N GLY A 178 19.40 -11.17 -15.91
CA GLY A 178 18.55 -11.91 -16.86
C GLY A 178 18.40 -11.26 -18.22
N ILE A 179 19.39 -10.48 -18.68
CA ILE A 179 19.51 -10.07 -20.07
C ILE A 179 20.95 -10.35 -20.48
N ASP A 180 21.17 -11.56 -20.97
CA ASP A 180 22.06 -11.89 -22.09
C ASP A 180 21.54 -13.18 -22.74
#